data_AF-A0A925MJ58-F1
#
_entry.id   AF-A0A925MJ58-F1
#
_cell.length_a   1.000
_cell.length_b   1.000
_cell.length_c   1.000
_cell.angle_alpha   90.00
_cell.angle_beta   90.00
_cell.angle_gamma   90.00
#
_symmetry.space_group_name_H-M   'P 1'
#
loop_
_entity.id
_entity.type
_entity.pdbx_description
1 polymer ?
#
loop_
_entity_poly.entity_id
_entity_poly.type
_entity_poly.pdbx_seq_one_letter_code
_entity_poly.pdbx_strand_id
1 'polypeptide(L)'
;MFLSSAASWGSAVKGPWPHLAVTPPAACVFPTTGIATAGQAAAERREDRKTLVRGLEEFPVEQVKRAAALLRSEALYRSEKCLGVAEWLIGVHDQRQKARSDRRRDNLLWLTVATAPPGFCHVRSTMIGTLLEDLVAGLPYASVQARFAAKMHPLQYQRPTAAPSAQNIARAEAIVAQLKTAGALDRRFATLDDIEAVWRPAAPPAQAKTGGVFSHLVARKEPRAIELDAPPTVMTWDKFSRTVLPEAAQIEYFVPASNQSYLALVTAKHAEAPPILQWDTPERRNPVSLYVYVNGSAPKDWNLPAEVYHPVTAITLSPAHWHSTSNASHQAPLALFVLEGARDLTYKSGAGFFPEFLRSEYHAIRATMEAYAKAAVVDGKDKASACGISLQKSGTWNHRFRVIRRDGITQAYTLDRWD
;
A
#
# COMPACT_ATOMS: atom_id res chain seq x y z
N MET A 1 -0.31 -7.49 31.13
CA MET A 1 0.31 -8.46 30.20
C MET A 1 1.75 -8.72 30.60
N PHE A 2 2.17 -9.98 30.58
CA PHE A 2 3.55 -10.40 30.82
C PHE A 2 4.23 -10.73 29.50
N LEU A 3 5.40 -10.13 29.24
CA LEU A 3 6.27 -10.44 28.12
C LEU A 3 7.68 -10.63 28.69
N SER A 4 8.40 -11.64 28.21
CA SER A 4 9.74 -11.97 28.70
C SER A 4 10.63 -12.37 27.53
N SER A 5 11.85 -11.84 27.49
CA SER A 5 12.90 -12.27 26.57
C SER A 5 13.75 -13.41 27.14
N ALA A 6 13.45 -13.89 28.35
CA ALA A 6 14.19 -14.99 28.96
C ALA A 6 13.86 -16.32 28.28
N ALA A 7 14.90 -17.05 27.87
CA ALA A 7 14.81 -18.39 27.28
C ALA A 7 14.59 -19.51 28.33
N SER A 8 14.56 -19.17 29.62
CA SER A 8 14.17 -20.05 30.71
C SER A 8 13.32 -19.25 31.69
N TRP A 9 12.14 -19.76 32.02
CA TRP A 9 11.24 -19.14 33.00
C TRP A 9 11.31 -19.91 34.31
N GLY A 10 11.67 -19.20 35.38
CA GLY A 10 12.00 -19.77 36.68
C GLY A 10 13.52 -19.91 36.87
N SER A 11 13.91 -20.57 37.96
CA SER A 11 15.32 -20.85 38.25
C SER A 11 15.43 -22.35 38.53
N ALA A 12 15.92 -23.14 37.57
CA ALA A 12 15.92 -24.60 37.67
C ALA A 12 16.66 -25.12 38.91
N VAL A 13 17.66 -24.36 39.39
CA VAL A 13 18.42 -24.64 40.61
C VAL A 13 18.62 -23.35 41.39
N LYS A 14 18.41 -23.40 42.71
CA LYS A 14 18.80 -22.32 43.64
C LYS A 14 19.48 -22.93 44.85
N GLY A 15 20.80 -22.77 44.94
CA GLY A 15 21.61 -23.51 45.91
C GLY A 15 21.64 -25.00 45.58
N PRO A 16 21.39 -25.92 46.54
CA PRO A 16 21.38 -27.37 46.29
C PRO A 16 20.03 -27.91 45.80
N TRP A 17 18.98 -27.08 45.73
CA TRP A 17 17.61 -27.55 45.47
C TRP A 17 17.19 -27.33 44.00
N PRO A 18 16.62 -28.36 43.35
CA PRO A 18 15.96 -28.19 42.06
C PRO A 18 14.59 -27.50 42.26
N HIS A 19 14.24 -26.60 41.35
CA HIS A 19 12.94 -25.92 41.35
C HIS A 19 12.28 -26.01 39.97
N LEU A 20 11.00 -25.66 39.93
CA LEU A 20 10.24 -25.57 38.68
C LEU A 20 10.86 -24.50 37.78
N ALA A 21 11.31 -24.93 36.60
CA ALA A 21 11.65 -24.05 35.50
C ALA A 21 11.14 -24.66 34.20
N VAL A 22 10.84 -23.80 33.24
CA VAL A 22 10.38 -24.21 31.91
C VAL A 22 11.18 -23.50 30.84
N THR A 23 11.56 -24.24 29.81
CA THR A 23 12.05 -23.66 28.56
C THR A 23 10.83 -23.35 27.71
N PRO A 24 10.41 -22.09 27.57
CA PRO A 24 9.25 -21.75 26.77
C PRO A 24 9.49 -22.07 25.28
N PRO A 25 8.44 -22.39 24.51
CA PRO A 25 8.54 -22.43 23.05
C PRO A 25 9.06 -21.09 22.50
N ALA A 26 9.82 -21.13 21.41
CA ALA A 26 10.40 -19.92 20.81
C ALA A 26 9.35 -18.82 20.52
N ALA A 27 8.14 -19.20 20.11
CA ALA A 27 7.03 -18.28 19.86
C ALA A 27 6.54 -17.52 21.12
N CYS A 28 6.88 -18.00 22.32
CA CYS A 28 6.52 -17.37 23.59
C CYS A 28 7.63 -16.47 24.15
N VAL A 29 8.84 -16.50 23.57
CA VAL A 29 9.95 -15.64 23.98
C VAL A 29 9.89 -14.34 23.19
N PHE A 30 9.88 -13.22 23.90
CA PHE A 30 9.87 -11.91 23.27
C PHE A 30 11.18 -11.68 22.50
N PRO A 31 11.13 -11.31 21.20
CA PRO A 31 12.33 -11.14 20.38
C PRO A 31 13.24 -10.04 20.92
N THR A 32 14.54 -10.33 21.04
CA THR A 32 15.55 -9.33 21.44
C THR A 32 16.05 -8.48 20.27
N THR A 33 15.68 -8.84 19.03
CA THR A 33 16.03 -8.13 17.80
C THR A 33 15.10 -6.95 17.48
N GLY A 34 13.99 -6.80 18.22
CA GLY A 34 13.05 -5.70 18.05
C GLY A 34 13.54 -4.38 18.67
N ILE A 35 12.94 -3.25 18.26
CA ILE A 35 13.26 -1.90 18.77
C ILE A 35 12.92 -1.77 20.26
N ALA A 36 11.81 -2.36 20.68
CA ALA A 36 11.34 -2.29 22.05
C ALA A 36 11.87 -3.47 22.87
N THR A 37 12.19 -3.23 24.14
CA THR A 37 12.42 -4.32 25.10
C THR A 37 11.10 -4.98 25.49
N ALA A 38 11.14 -6.20 26.02
CA ALA A 38 9.96 -6.90 26.53
C ALA A 38 9.18 -6.06 27.57
N GLY A 39 9.90 -5.34 28.43
CA GLY A 39 9.31 -4.43 29.42
C GLY A 39 8.61 -3.22 28.80
N GLN A 40 9.21 -2.61 27.77
CA GLN A 40 8.61 -1.50 27.02
C GLN A 40 7.36 -1.95 26.27
N ALA A 41 7.43 -3.07 25.55
CA ALA A 41 6.28 -3.64 24.85
C ALA A 41 5.16 -4.00 25.84
N ALA A 42 5.49 -4.56 27.01
CA ALA A 42 4.49 -4.85 28.04
C ALA A 42 3.85 -3.58 28.62
N ALA A 43 4.61 -2.48 28.74
CA ALA A 43 4.08 -1.18 29.16
C ALA A 43 3.15 -0.57 28.12
N GLU A 44 3.53 -0.63 26.84
CA GLU A 44 2.68 -0.21 25.71
C GLU A 44 1.35 -0.95 25.72
N ARG A 45 1.36 -2.29 25.82
CA ARG A 45 0.13 -3.10 25.89
C ARG A 45 -0.74 -2.75 27.12
N ARG A 46 -0.14 -2.31 28.24
CA ARG A 46 -0.94 -1.82 29.38
C ARG A 46 -1.63 -0.51 29.06
N GLU A 47 -0.96 0.40 28.35
CA GLU A 47 -1.54 1.68 27.94
C GLU A 47 -2.56 1.52 26.82
N ASP A 48 -2.33 0.62 25.87
CA ASP A 48 -3.29 0.22 24.83
C ASP A 48 -4.60 -0.24 25.44
N ARG A 49 -4.54 -1.06 26.50
CA ARG A 49 -5.75 -1.47 27.22
C ARG A 49 -6.50 -0.27 27.79
N LYS A 50 -5.81 0.67 28.46
CA LYS A 50 -6.48 1.87 29.01
C LYS A 50 -7.10 2.71 27.90
N THR A 51 -6.42 2.84 26.78
CA THR A 51 -6.88 3.60 25.61
C THR A 51 -8.08 2.94 24.96
N LEU A 52 -8.05 1.62 24.78
CA LEU A 52 -9.17 0.85 24.24
C LEU A 52 -10.40 0.93 25.15
N VAL A 53 -10.23 0.76 26.47
CA VAL A 53 -11.34 0.87 27.43
C VAL A 53 -12.03 2.23 27.33
N ARG A 54 -11.25 3.32 27.35
CA ARG A 54 -11.78 4.68 27.15
C ARG A 54 -12.52 4.82 25.82
N GLY A 55 -11.96 4.29 24.74
CA GLY A 55 -12.62 4.32 23.42
C GLY A 55 -13.95 3.56 23.38
N LEU A 56 -14.02 2.40 24.04
CA LEU A 56 -15.25 1.60 24.13
C LEU A 56 -16.34 2.26 25.01
N GLU A 57 -15.94 3.07 25.99
CA GLU A 57 -16.85 3.84 26.84
C GLU A 57 -17.36 5.09 26.12
N GLU A 58 -16.47 5.76 25.37
CA GLU A 58 -16.77 6.98 24.65
C GLU A 58 -17.64 6.76 23.41
N PHE A 59 -17.42 5.68 22.66
CA PHE A 59 -18.09 5.42 21.39
C PHE A 59 -19.07 4.24 21.51
N PRO A 60 -20.39 4.49 21.53
CA PRO A 60 -21.38 3.42 21.61
C PRO A 60 -21.37 2.52 20.37
N VAL A 61 -21.64 1.22 20.57
CA VAL A 61 -21.62 0.21 19.49
C VAL A 61 -22.50 0.58 18.29
N GLU A 62 -23.63 1.24 18.51
CA GLU A 62 -24.54 1.67 17.43
C GLU A 62 -23.90 2.73 16.53
N GLN A 63 -23.09 3.62 17.08
CA GLN A 63 -22.34 4.60 16.27
C GLN A 63 -21.19 3.92 15.53
N VAL A 64 -20.54 2.92 16.13
CA VAL A 64 -19.51 2.12 15.44
C VAL A 64 -20.12 1.34 14.27
N LYS A 65 -21.32 0.75 14.44
CA LYS A 65 -22.06 0.08 13.35
C LYS A 65 -22.43 1.05 12.23
N ARG A 66 -22.89 2.27 12.55
CA ARG A 66 -23.17 3.32 11.56
C ARG A 66 -21.90 3.73 10.80
N ALA A 67 -20.78 3.91 11.50
CA ALA A 67 -19.49 4.21 10.88
C ALA A 67 -19.06 3.09 9.93
N ALA A 68 -19.13 1.82 10.35
CA ALA A 68 -18.80 0.68 9.50
C ALA A 68 -19.72 0.57 8.27
N ALA A 69 -21.02 0.82 8.42
CA ALA A 69 -21.95 0.84 7.29
C ALA A 69 -21.61 1.95 6.28
N LEU A 70 -21.24 3.14 6.76
CA LEU A 70 -20.85 4.26 5.92
C LEU A 70 -19.50 4.03 5.21
N LEU A 71 -18.56 3.37 5.87
CA LEU A 71 -17.28 3.00 5.27
C LEU A 71 -17.49 1.90 4.20
N ARG A 72 -18.34 0.91 4.50
CA ARG A 72 -18.64 -0.20 3.59
C ARG A 72 -19.38 0.24 2.32
N SER A 73 -20.16 1.32 2.37
CA SER A 73 -20.81 1.87 1.17
C SER A 73 -19.84 2.60 0.23
N GLU A 74 -18.55 2.70 0.59
CA GLU A 74 -17.52 3.42 -0.18
C GLU A 74 -17.86 4.90 -0.47
N ALA A 75 -18.82 5.46 0.27
CA ALA A 75 -19.27 6.85 0.10
C ALA A 75 -18.29 7.88 0.69
N LEU A 76 -17.41 7.44 1.58
CA LEU A 76 -16.30 8.23 2.12
C LEU A 76 -15.02 7.99 1.32
N TYR A 77 -14.29 9.08 1.06
CA TYR A 77 -13.00 9.00 0.38
C TYR A 77 -12.00 8.16 1.17
N ARG A 78 -11.42 7.12 0.55
CA ARG A 78 -10.46 6.18 1.16
C ARG A 78 -11.02 5.41 2.37
N SER A 79 -12.27 4.97 2.31
CA SER A 79 -12.93 4.17 3.36
C SER A 79 -12.14 2.93 3.80
N GLU A 80 -11.39 2.30 2.90
CA GLU A 80 -10.60 1.10 3.17
C GLU A 80 -9.57 1.29 4.30
N LYS A 81 -9.15 2.54 4.55
CA LYS A 81 -8.20 2.88 5.63
C LYS A 81 -8.80 2.75 7.03
N CYS A 82 -10.12 2.82 7.16
CA CYS A 82 -10.81 2.80 8.45
C CYS A 82 -11.79 1.63 8.61
N LEU A 83 -12.18 0.96 7.52
CA LEU A 83 -13.18 -0.13 7.58
C LEU A 83 -12.74 -1.25 8.53
N GLY A 84 -11.50 -1.73 8.41
CA GLY A 84 -11.00 -2.84 9.24
C GLY A 84 -11.01 -2.53 10.74
N VAL A 85 -10.69 -1.30 11.15
CA VAL A 85 -10.75 -0.91 12.57
C VAL A 85 -12.18 -0.75 13.06
N ALA A 86 -13.11 -0.29 12.22
CA ALA A 86 -14.52 -0.20 12.57
C ALA A 86 -15.13 -1.59 12.79
N GLU A 87 -14.89 -2.54 11.88
CA GLU A 87 -15.37 -3.92 11.99
C GLU A 87 -14.75 -4.65 13.19
N TRP A 88 -13.45 -4.46 13.41
CA TRP A 88 -12.78 -4.97 14.60
C TRP A 88 -13.42 -4.42 15.88
N LEU A 89 -13.69 -3.11 15.95
CA LEU A 89 -14.27 -2.46 17.13
C LEU A 89 -15.69 -2.96 17.42
N ILE A 90 -16.52 -3.22 16.40
CA ILE A 90 -17.83 -3.90 16.55
C ILE A 90 -17.63 -5.26 17.23
N GLY A 91 -16.69 -6.07 16.73
CA GLY A 91 -16.37 -7.37 17.31
C GLY A 91 -15.98 -7.29 18.79
N VAL A 92 -15.20 -6.27 19.17
CA VAL A 92 -14.81 -6.03 20.57
C VAL A 92 -16.02 -5.67 21.44
N HIS A 93 -16.93 -4.81 20.98
CA HIS A 93 -18.16 -4.49 21.70
C HIS A 93 -19.02 -5.75 21.90
N ASP A 94 -19.23 -6.55 20.86
CA ASP A 94 -20.06 -7.76 20.92
C ASP A 94 -19.48 -8.79 21.91
N GLN A 95 -18.17 -9.02 21.87
CA GLN A 95 -17.50 -9.93 22.80
C GLN A 95 -17.63 -9.46 24.26
N ARG A 96 -17.48 -8.15 24.50
CA ARG A 96 -17.63 -7.54 25.84
C ARG A 96 -19.05 -7.66 26.36
N GLN A 97 -20.07 -7.47 25.51
CA GLN A 97 -21.48 -7.59 25.88
C GLN A 97 -21.88 -9.03 26.19
N LYS A 98 -21.39 -10.01 25.41
CA LYS A 98 -21.67 -11.45 25.60
C LYS A 98 -21.02 -12.04 26.86
N ALA A 99 -19.99 -11.39 27.41
CA ALA A 99 -19.29 -11.89 28.58
C ALA A 99 -20.15 -11.79 29.85
N ARG A 100 -20.34 -12.93 30.52
CA ARG A 100 -21.24 -13.11 31.66
C ARG A 100 -20.68 -12.63 33.01
N SER A 101 -19.39 -12.32 33.10
CA SER A 101 -18.75 -11.86 34.33
C SER A 101 -17.69 -10.80 34.05
N ASP A 102 -17.44 -9.92 35.03
CA ASP A 102 -16.44 -8.85 34.91
C ASP A 102 -15.03 -9.39 34.73
N ARG A 103 -14.69 -10.48 35.42
CA ARG A 103 -13.41 -11.17 35.23
C ARG A 103 -13.24 -11.66 33.78
N ARG A 104 -14.31 -12.19 33.18
CA ARG A 104 -14.26 -12.65 31.79
C ARG A 104 -14.15 -11.48 30.82
N ARG A 105 -14.84 -10.36 31.08
CA ARG A 105 -14.71 -9.12 30.31
C ARG A 105 -13.28 -8.59 30.34
N ASP A 106 -12.65 -8.53 31.52
CA ASP A 106 -11.28 -8.05 31.66
C ASP A 106 -10.27 -8.95 30.95
N ASN A 107 -10.40 -10.27 31.10
CA ASN A 107 -9.55 -11.24 30.40
C ASN A 107 -9.68 -11.12 28.88
N LEU A 108 -10.91 -10.94 28.37
CA LEU A 108 -11.14 -10.73 26.94
C LEU A 108 -10.48 -9.45 26.45
N LEU A 109 -10.55 -8.35 27.20
CA LEU A 109 -9.87 -7.10 26.83
C LEU A 109 -8.35 -7.29 26.76
N TRP A 110 -7.75 -8.03 27.69
CA TRP A 110 -6.32 -8.35 27.61
C TRP A 110 -5.97 -9.18 26.38
N LEU A 111 -6.80 -10.16 26.02
CA LEU A 111 -6.64 -10.95 24.81
C LEU A 111 -6.76 -10.07 23.56
N THR A 112 -7.79 -9.24 23.48
CA THR A 112 -8.03 -8.28 22.39
C THR A 112 -6.83 -7.36 22.20
N VAL A 113 -6.26 -6.81 23.28
CA VAL A 113 -5.07 -5.94 23.20
C VAL A 113 -3.82 -6.70 22.80
N ALA A 114 -3.70 -7.98 23.16
CA ALA A 114 -2.57 -8.82 22.76
C ALA A 114 -2.55 -9.09 21.25
N THR A 115 -3.74 -9.27 20.67
CA THR A 115 -3.91 -9.65 19.26
C THR A 115 -4.32 -8.49 18.36
N ALA A 116 -4.50 -7.28 18.91
CA ALA A 116 -4.86 -6.10 18.16
C ALA A 116 -3.78 -5.75 17.11
N PRO A 117 -4.17 -5.45 15.87
CA PRO A 117 -3.27 -4.85 14.90
C PRO A 117 -2.71 -3.51 15.41
N PRO A 118 -1.51 -3.09 14.96
CA PRO A 118 -0.91 -1.84 15.37
C PRO A 118 -1.86 -0.65 15.17
N GLY A 119 -2.05 0.16 16.21
CA GLY A 119 -2.92 1.34 16.16
C GLY A 119 -4.40 1.09 16.47
N PHE A 120 -4.90 -0.15 16.45
CA PHE A 120 -6.35 -0.41 16.58
C PHE A 120 -6.89 -0.10 17.99
N CYS A 121 -6.05 -0.19 19.03
CA CYS A 121 -6.42 0.21 20.39
C CYS A 121 -6.54 1.73 20.57
N HIS A 122 -6.02 2.53 19.65
CA HIS A 122 -5.99 4.00 19.70
C HIS A 122 -7.21 4.64 19.03
N VAL A 123 -8.41 4.15 19.36
CA VAL A 123 -9.67 4.50 18.70
C VAL A 123 -9.85 6.02 18.57
N ARG A 124 -9.77 6.74 19.70
CA ARG A 124 -10.00 8.20 19.74
C ARG A 124 -8.98 8.99 18.91
N SER A 125 -7.70 8.63 19.00
CA SER A 125 -6.60 9.41 18.41
C SER A 125 -6.29 9.06 16.94
N THR A 126 -7.09 8.20 16.33
CA THR A 126 -6.96 7.79 14.92
C THR A 126 -8.14 8.31 14.10
N MET A 127 -8.10 8.14 12.78
CA MET A 127 -9.15 8.68 11.90
C MET A 127 -10.54 8.12 12.16
N ILE A 128 -10.64 6.86 12.62
CA ILE A 128 -11.93 6.30 13.03
C ILE A 128 -12.53 7.08 14.20
N GLY A 129 -11.71 7.56 15.14
CA GLY A 129 -12.15 8.41 16.25
C GLY A 129 -12.77 9.72 15.78
N THR A 130 -12.15 10.41 14.82
CA THR A 130 -12.77 11.62 14.24
C THR A 130 -14.12 11.31 13.58
N LEU A 131 -14.22 10.22 12.81
CA LEU A 131 -15.49 9.82 12.20
C LEU A 131 -16.56 9.55 13.27
N LEU A 132 -16.20 8.83 14.33
CA LEU A 132 -17.11 8.52 15.43
C LEU A 132 -17.52 9.76 16.23
N GLU A 133 -16.60 10.70 16.48
CA GLU A 133 -16.90 12.00 17.10
C GLU A 133 -17.93 12.78 16.29
N ASP A 134 -17.74 12.87 14.96
CA ASP A 134 -18.67 13.56 14.06
C ASP A 134 -20.06 12.88 14.02
N LEU A 135 -20.13 11.55 14.08
CA LEU A 135 -21.39 10.79 14.14
C LEU A 135 -22.10 10.90 15.50
N VAL A 136 -21.34 10.87 16.61
CA VAL A 136 -21.86 11.08 17.97
C VAL A 136 -22.41 12.50 18.12
N ALA A 137 -21.74 13.50 17.53
CA ALA A 137 -22.20 14.88 17.50
C ALA A 137 -23.44 15.10 16.61
N GLY A 138 -23.89 14.07 15.87
CA GLY A 138 -25.08 14.15 15.02
C GLY A 138 -24.91 15.05 13.80
N LEU A 139 -23.68 15.21 13.31
CA LEU A 139 -23.42 16.07 12.16
C LEU A 139 -24.13 15.56 10.89
N PRO A 140 -24.60 16.46 10.00
CA PRO A 140 -25.16 16.06 8.71
C PRO A 140 -24.13 15.32 7.86
N TYR A 141 -24.59 14.35 7.05
CA TYR A 141 -23.71 13.52 6.21
C TYR A 141 -22.72 14.33 5.38
N ALA A 142 -23.16 15.41 4.72
CA ALA A 142 -22.27 16.26 3.91
C ALA A 142 -21.10 16.85 4.73
N SER A 143 -21.34 17.20 5.99
CA SER A 143 -20.29 17.70 6.90
C SER A 143 -19.33 16.59 7.31
N VAL A 144 -19.85 15.40 7.64
CA VAL A 144 -19.04 14.22 7.95
C VAL A 144 -18.15 13.86 6.76
N GLN A 145 -18.72 13.81 5.56
CA GLN A 145 -18.00 13.48 4.33
C GLN A 145 -16.88 14.49 4.05
N ALA A 146 -17.15 15.79 4.13
CA ALA A 146 -16.17 16.84 3.88
C ALA A 146 -15.02 16.83 4.90
N ARG A 147 -15.32 16.69 6.20
CA ARG A 147 -14.32 16.64 7.27
C ARG A 147 -13.46 15.38 7.18
N PHE A 148 -14.06 14.25 6.87
CA PHE A 148 -13.36 12.99 6.63
C PHE A 148 -12.40 13.13 5.44
N ALA A 149 -12.89 13.62 4.29
CA ALA A 149 -12.08 13.82 3.09
C ALA A 149 -10.91 14.78 3.32
N ALA A 150 -11.13 15.88 4.05
CA ALA A 150 -10.08 16.84 4.38
C ALA A 150 -8.93 16.18 5.16
N LYS A 151 -9.25 15.40 6.20
CA LYS A 151 -8.23 14.71 7.01
C LYS A 151 -7.59 13.51 6.29
N MET A 152 -8.31 12.87 5.38
CA MET A 152 -7.82 11.75 4.55
C MET A 152 -7.03 12.20 3.31
N HIS A 153 -6.93 13.51 3.08
CA HIS A 153 -6.21 14.08 1.95
C HIS A 153 -4.75 13.55 1.93
N PRO A 154 -4.23 13.05 0.79
CA PRO A 154 -2.92 12.38 0.74
C PRO A 154 -1.71 13.24 1.16
N LEU A 155 -1.83 14.56 1.09
CA LEU A 155 -0.80 15.51 1.58
C LEU A 155 -0.87 15.79 3.08
N GLN A 156 -1.90 15.31 3.78
CA GLN A 156 -2.14 15.56 5.20
C GLN A 156 -2.13 14.27 6.02
N TYR A 157 -2.81 13.22 5.53
CA TYR A 157 -2.98 11.98 6.27
C TYR A 157 -1.64 11.28 6.54
N GLN A 158 -1.28 11.16 7.82
CA GLN A 158 0.02 10.62 8.27
C GLN A 158 1.24 11.34 7.68
N ARG A 159 1.11 12.63 7.34
CA ARG A 159 2.20 13.47 6.81
C ARG A 159 2.57 14.54 7.84
N PRO A 160 3.56 14.31 8.72
CA PRO A 160 4.02 15.34 9.65
C PRO A 160 4.45 16.61 8.89
N THR A 161 3.94 17.76 9.31
CA THR A 161 4.27 19.06 8.71
C THR A 161 5.36 19.80 9.48
N ALA A 162 5.46 19.57 10.79
CA ALA A 162 6.52 20.12 11.62
C ALA A 162 7.88 19.46 11.31
N ALA A 163 8.93 20.28 11.32
CA ALA A 163 10.30 19.78 11.20
C ALA A 163 10.63 18.82 12.36
N PRO A 164 11.43 17.76 12.12
CA PRO A 164 11.82 16.84 13.17
C PRO A 164 12.68 17.53 14.23
N SER A 165 12.43 17.23 15.50
CA SER A 165 13.28 17.69 16.60
C SER A 165 14.62 16.94 16.62
N ALA A 166 15.65 17.50 17.26
CA ALA A 166 16.95 16.84 17.43
C ALA A 166 16.83 15.45 18.08
N GLN A 167 15.91 15.32 19.06
CA GLN A 167 15.63 14.03 19.67
C GLN A 167 14.98 13.04 18.70
N ASN A 168 14.09 13.49 17.81
CA ASN A 168 13.48 12.63 16.80
C ASN A 168 14.51 12.14 15.78
N ILE A 169 15.44 13.02 15.37
CA ILE A 169 16.55 12.68 14.46
C ILE A 169 17.47 11.64 15.12
N ALA A 170 17.93 11.88 16.35
CA ALA A 170 18.77 10.92 17.08
C ALA A 170 18.08 9.56 17.27
N ARG A 171 16.76 9.56 17.52
CA ARG A 171 15.96 8.33 17.58
C ARG A 171 15.88 7.62 16.22
N ALA A 172 15.78 8.38 15.14
CA ALA A 172 15.76 7.83 13.78
C ALA A 172 17.08 7.15 13.43
N GLU A 173 18.22 7.81 13.68
CA GLU A 173 19.56 7.23 13.50
C GLU A 173 19.70 5.91 14.26
N ALA A 174 19.29 5.88 15.54
CA ALA A 174 19.36 4.68 16.35
C ALA A 174 18.49 3.53 15.79
N ILE A 175 17.25 3.83 15.37
CA ILE A 175 16.34 2.83 14.80
C ILE A 175 16.86 2.31 13.46
N VAL A 176 17.31 3.20 12.57
CA VAL A 176 17.84 2.83 11.25
C VAL A 176 19.10 1.97 11.40
N ALA A 177 19.99 2.32 12.32
CA ALA A 177 21.19 1.53 12.62
C ALA A 177 20.83 0.15 13.21
N GLN A 178 19.90 0.11 14.19
CA GLN A 178 19.47 -1.14 14.83
C GLN A 178 18.81 -2.10 13.83
N LEU A 179 17.94 -1.57 12.94
CA LEU A 179 17.27 -2.35 11.91
C LEU A 179 18.15 -2.61 10.68
N LYS A 180 19.32 -1.96 10.60
CA LYS A 180 20.26 -2.02 9.46
C LYS A 180 19.63 -1.59 8.13
N THR A 181 18.71 -0.62 8.16
CA THR A 181 17.88 -0.22 7.01
C THR A 181 18.37 1.00 6.24
N ALA A 182 19.56 1.53 6.56
CA ALA A 182 20.11 2.70 5.87
C ALA A 182 20.13 2.53 4.34
N GLY A 183 20.59 1.38 3.85
CA GLY A 183 20.62 1.09 2.41
C GLY A 183 19.25 0.97 1.74
N ALA A 184 18.16 0.83 2.50
CA ALA A 184 16.80 0.81 1.95
C ALA A 184 16.24 2.22 1.72
N LEU A 185 16.87 3.24 2.35
CA LEU A 185 16.52 4.65 2.19
C LEU A 185 17.06 5.23 0.87
N ASP A 186 18.11 4.63 0.32
CA ASP A 186 18.59 4.94 -1.02
C ASP A 186 17.69 4.27 -2.05
N ARG A 187 17.14 5.09 -2.95
CA ARG A 187 16.09 4.68 -3.89
C ARG A 187 16.52 4.94 -5.32
N ARG A 188 16.01 4.13 -6.24
CA ARG A 188 16.14 4.34 -7.69
C ARG A 188 14.79 4.17 -8.38
N PHE A 189 14.65 4.76 -9.56
CA PHE A 189 13.49 4.47 -10.40
C PHE A 189 13.43 2.98 -10.73
N ALA A 190 12.23 2.43 -10.70
CA ALA A 190 11.99 1.04 -11.04
C ALA A 190 12.01 0.86 -12.57
N THR A 191 12.42 -0.32 -12.97
CA THR A 191 12.44 -0.81 -14.34
C THR A 191 11.39 -1.91 -14.52
N LEU A 192 11.20 -2.36 -15.76
CA LEU A 192 10.26 -3.46 -16.05
C LEU A 192 10.64 -4.79 -15.39
N ASP A 193 11.90 -4.96 -14.96
CA ASP A 193 12.36 -6.15 -14.26
C ASP A 193 12.03 -6.11 -12.76
N ASP A 194 11.71 -4.93 -12.23
CA ASP A 194 11.38 -4.72 -10.82
C ASP A 194 9.89 -4.97 -10.51
N ILE A 195 9.04 -5.26 -11.51
CA ILE A 195 7.58 -5.34 -11.34
C ILE A 195 7.03 -6.77 -11.40
N GLU A 196 6.08 -7.10 -10.52
CA GLU A 196 5.19 -8.27 -10.70
C GLU A 196 4.04 -7.89 -11.65
N ALA A 197 4.16 -8.27 -12.91
CA ALA A 197 3.17 -7.96 -13.94
C ALA A 197 2.03 -8.99 -13.96
N VAL A 198 0.79 -8.51 -14.04
CA VAL A 198 -0.39 -9.35 -14.33
C VAL A 198 -0.59 -9.57 -15.84
N TRP A 199 0.04 -8.73 -16.67
CA TRP A 199 0.08 -8.88 -18.11
C TRP A 199 1.35 -8.28 -18.70
N ARG A 200 1.88 -8.92 -19.75
CA ARG A 200 2.93 -8.40 -20.63
C ARG A 200 2.55 -8.70 -22.09
N PRO A 201 3.00 -7.88 -23.06
CA PRO A 201 2.79 -8.16 -24.47
C PRO A 201 3.30 -9.54 -24.85
N ALA A 202 2.64 -10.18 -25.81
CA ALA A 202 3.16 -11.40 -26.40
C ALA A 202 4.53 -11.11 -27.04
N ALA A 203 5.52 -11.96 -26.76
CA ALA A 203 6.81 -11.85 -27.42
C ALA A 203 6.59 -11.89 -28.95
N PRO A 204 7.30 -11.05 -29.73
CA PRO A 204 7.29 -11.19 -31.17
C PRO A 204 7.65 -12.64 -31.54
N PRO A 205 7.04 -13.23 -32.58
CA PRO A 205 7.41 -14.57 -33.02
C PRO A 205 8.94 -14.61 -33.20
N ALA A 206 9.59 -15.57 -32.54
CA ALA A 206 11.02 -15.75 -32.67
C ALA A 206 11.34 -15.91 -34.16
N GLN A 207 12.13 -14.99 -34.71
CA GLN A 207 12.61 -15.15 -36.06
C GLN A 207 13.42 -16.45 -36.09
N ALA A 208 12.92 -17.44 -36.83
CA ALA A 208 13.76 -18.54 -37.25
C ALA A 208 15.00 -17.90 -37.89
N LYS A 209 16.18 -18.20 -37.37
CA LYS A 209 17.48 -17.78 -37.96
C LYS A 209 17.73 -18.57 -39.24
N THR A 210 16.75 -18.64 -40.13
CA THR A 210 16.78 -19.33 -41.41
C THR A 210 16.81 -18.27 -42.49
N GLY A 211 17.99 -17.71 -42.74
CA GLY A 211 18.22 -16.78 -43.83
C GLY A 211 19.62 -16.20 -43.78
N GLY A 212 20.31 -16.19 -44.93
CA GLY A 212 21.71 -15.76 -45.07
C GLY A 212 21.98 -14.33 -44.62
N VAL A 213 23.22 -13.85 -44.83
CA VAL A 213 23.76 -12.58 -44.30
C VAL A 213 22.85 -11.36 -44.48
N PHE A 214 21.97 -11.33 -45.49
CA PHE A 214 21.04 -10.23 -45.79
C PHE A 214 19.58 -10.44 -45.33
N SER A 215 19.29 -11.49 -44.56
CA SER A 215 17.94 -11.76 -44.03
C SER A 215 17.37 -10.64 -43.15
N HIS A 216 18.26 -9.83 -42.57
CA HIS A 216 17.92 -8.62 -41.81
C HIS A 216 17.44 -7.44 -42.69
N LEU A 217 17.58 -7.51 -44.02
CA LEU A 217 17.12 -6.48 -44.96
C LEU A 217 15.68 -6.72 -45.47
N VAL A 218 15.07 -7.86 -45.12
CA VAL A 218 13.68 -8.14 -45.49
C VAL A 218 12.77 -7.30 -44.59
N ALA A 219 12.10 -6.30 -45.18
CA ALA A 219 11.13 -5.47 -44.48
C ALA A 219 10.10 -6.33 -43.75
N ARG A 220 9.97 -6.10 -42.45
CA ARG A 220 9.03 -6.79 -41.56
C ARG A 220 7.61 -6.49 -42.05
N LYS A 221 6.93 -7.47 -42.66
CA LYS A 221 5.47 -7.39 -42.83
C LYS A 221 4.85 -7.53 -41.45
N GLU A 222 4.46 -6.42 -40.84
CA GLU A 222 3.59 -6.47 -39.68
C GLU A 222 2.28 -7.16 -40.09
N PRO A 223 1.79 -8.14 -39.31
CA PRO A 223 0.48 -8.71 -39.56
C PRO A 223 -0.53 -7.58 -39.56
N ARG A 224 -1.26 -7.43 -40.67
CA ARG A 224 -2.27 -6.38 -40.81
C ARG A 224 -3.41 -6.72 -39.85
N ALA A 225 -3.42 -6.06 -38.70
CA ALA A 225 -4.50 -6.12 -37.74
C ALA A 225 -5.84 -5.80 -38.43
N ILE A 226 -6.87 -6.59 -38.13
CA ILE A 226 -8.22 -6.34 -38.62
C ILE A 226 -8.89 -5.43 -37.60
N GLU A 227 -9.07 -4.16 -37.94
CA GLU A 227 -9.81 -3.22 -37.09
C GLU A 227 -11.30 -3.56 -37.13
N LEU A 228 -11.88 -3.76 -35.95
CA LEU A 228 -13.34 -3.83 -35.81
C LEU A 228 -13.92 -2.43 -36.01
N ASP A 229 -14.76 -2.28 -37.03
CA ASP A 229 -15.60 -1.08 -37.22
C ASP A 229 -16.78 -1.13 -36.24
N ALA A 230 -16.48 -0.91 -34.96
CA ALA A 230 -17.44 -0.91 -33.87
C ALA A 230 -17.08 0.16 -32.84
N PRO A 231 -18.07 0.77 -32.17
CA PRO A 231 -17.79 1.72 -31.09
C PRO A 231 -17.02 1.05 -29.94
N PRO A 232 -16.21 1.81 -29.17
CA PRO A 232 -15.48 1.26 -28.03
C PRO A 232 -16.42 0.58 -27.04
N THR A 233 -16.05 -0.62 -26.61
CA THR A 233 -16.80 -1.34 -25.58
C THR A 233 -16.49 -0.76 -24.21
N VAL A 234 -17.50 -0.26 -23.51
CA VAL A 234 -17.36 0.26 -22.13
C VAL A 234 -17.40 -0.89 -21.13
N MET A 235 -16.43 -0.97 -20.20
CA MET A 235 -16.41 -1.98 -19.13
C MET A 235 -15.59 -1.58 -17.90
N THR A 236 -15.82 -2.27 -16.79
CA THR A 236 -15.03 -2.12 -15.56
C THR A 236 -13.65 -2.74 -15.68
N TRP A 237 -12.70 -2.29 -14.86
CA TRP A 237 -11.35 -2.88 -14.77
C TRP A 237 -11.39 -4.39 -14.47
N ASP A 238 -12.20 -4.86 -13.51
CA ASP A 238 -12.22 -6.29 -13.17
C ASP A 238 -12.80 -7.16 -14.28
N LYS A 239 -13.74 -6.63 -15.07
CA LYS A 239 -14.22 -7.32 -16.27
C LYS A 239 -13.13 -7.37 -17.34
N PHE A 240 -12.47 -6.25 -17.64
CA PHE A 240 -11.37 -6.18 -18.60
C PHE A 240 -10.22 -7.13 -18.21
N SER A 241 -9.83 -7.14 -16.93
CA SER A 241 -8.78 -8.01 -16.42
C SER A 241 -9.13 -9.50 -16.58
N ARG A 242 -10.39 -9.89 -16.38
CA ARG A 242 -10.82 -11.29 -16.46
C ARG A 242 -11.09 -11.76 -17.89
N THR A 243 -11.62 -10.91 -18.76
CA THR A 243 -12.14 -11.33 -20.07
C THR A 243 -11.32 -10.85 -21.25
N VAL A 244 -10.52 -9.78 -21.11
CA VAL A 244 -9.76 -9.19 -22.23
C VAL A 244 -8.26 -9.46 -22.11
N LEU A 245 -7.66 -9.27 -20.92
CA LEU A 245 -6.22 -9.50 -20.73
C LEU A 245 -5.72 -10.90 -21.13
N PRO A 246 -6.45 -12.01 -20.86
CA PRO A 246 -5.99 -13.35 -21.26
C PRO A 246 -5.83 -13.53 -22.77
N GLU A 247 -6.58 -12.77 -23.57
CA GLU A 247 -6.59 -12.84 -25.04
C GLU A 247 -5.76 -11.75 -25.71
N ALA A 248 -5.34 -10.73 -24.96
CA ALA A 248 -4.58 -9.60 -25.46
C ALA A 248 -3.15 -10.02 -25.84
N ALA A 249 -2.76 -9.75 -27.10
CA ALA A 249 -1.39 -9.87 -27.60
C ALA A 249 -0.63 -8.55 -27.41
N GLN A 250 -1.28 -7.42 -27.70
CA GLN A 250 -0.76 -6.07 -27.47
C GLN A 250 -1.89 -5.17 -26.98
N ILE A 251 -1.52 -4.16 -26.20
CA ILE A 251 -2.44 -3.15 -25.67
C ILE A 251 -1.81 -1.79 -25.91
N GLU A 252 -2.59 -0.83 -26.37
CA GLU A 252 -2.21 0.57 -26.49
C GLU A 252 -3.19 1.42 -25.67
N TYR A 253 -2.67 2.45 -25.02
CA TYR A 253 -3.46 3.43 -24.27
C TYR A 253 -3.53 4.74 -25.04
N PHE A 254 -4.74 5.29 -25.22
CA PHE A 254 -4.90 6.63 -25.77
C PHE A 254 -4.63 7.68 -24.69
N VAL A 255 -3.55 8.42 -24.85
CA VAL A 255 -3.12 9.46 -23.91
C VAL A 255 -3.92 10.75 -24.20
N PRO A 256 -4.83 11.20 -23.32
CA PRO A 256 -5.60 12.42 -23.54
C PRO A 256 -4.76 13.66 -23.26
N ALA A 257 -5.13 14.82 -23.84
CA ALA A 257 -4.48 16.10 -23.56
C ALA A 257 -4.67 16.62 -22.11
N SER A 258 -5.68 16.12 -21.38
CA SER A 258 -5.98 16.54 -20.01
C SER A 258 -5.02 15.94 -18.97
N ASN A 259 -4.99 16.53 -17.78
CA ASN A 259 -4.24 15.98 -16.66
C ASN A 259 -4.78 14.60 -16.28
N GLN A 260 -3.87 13.65 -16.06
CA GLN A 260 -4.19 12.30 -15.63
C GLN A 260 -3.31 11.85 -14.46
N SER A 261 -3.70 10.74 -13.82
CA SER A 261 -2.98 10.10 -12.71
C SER A 261 -1.78 9.27 -13.20
N TYR A 262 -0.87 9.91 -13.93
CA TYR A 262 0.42 9.31 -14.26
C TYR A 262 1.26 9.13 -13.00
N LEU A 263 1.95 8.00 -12.89
CA LEU A 263 2.78 7.68 -11.74
C LEU A 263 4.07 6.97 -12.15
N ALA A 264 5.05 6.97 -11.24
CA ALA A 264 6.28 6.22 -11.37
C ALA A 264 6.42 5.24 -10.20
N LEU A 265 6.95 4.06 -10.50
CA LEU A 265 7.42 3.13 -9.50
C LEU A 265 8.89 3.43 -9.15
N VAL A 266 9.22 3.27 -7.87
CA VAL A 266 10.59 3.36 -7.36
C VAL A 266 10.89 2.13 -6.51
N THR A 267 12.16 1.76 -6.41
CA THR A 267 12.59 0.59 -5.66
C THR A 267 13.86 0.90 -4.85
N ALA A 268 14.26 -0.03 -3.98
CA ALA A 268 15.49 0.10 -3.22
C ALA A 268 16.69 0.05 -4.18
N LYS A 269 17.64 0.98 -3.99
CA LYS A 269 18.89 0.94 -4.74
C LYS A 269 19.71 -0.29 -4.36
N HIS A 270 19.69 -0.65 -3.08
CA HIS A 270 20.39 -1.81 -2.55
C HIS A 270 19.42 -2.96 -2.30
N ALA A 271 19.44 -3.98 -3.18
CA ALA A 271 18.54 -5.12 -3.11
C ALA A 271 18.65 -5.90 -1.78
N GLU A 272 19.85 -5.97 -1.20
CA GLU A 272 20.11 -6.66 0.06
C GLU A 272 19.64 -5.90 1.31
N ALA A 273 19.24 -4.63 1.18
CA ALA A 273 18.87 -3.82 2.33
C ALA A 273 17.55 -4.32 2.95
N PRO A 274 17.43 -4.43 4.30
CA PRO A 274 16.24 -4.97 4.94
C PRO A 274 14.97 -4.15 4.67
N PRO A 275 13.78 -4.77 4.79
CA PRO A 275 12.51 -4.13 4.46
C PRO A 275 12.14 -2.91 5.32
N ILE A 276 11.68 -1.84 4.65
CA ILE A 276 11.10 -0.65 5.30
C ILE A 276 9.59 -0.48 5.02
N LEU A 277 9.07 -1.10 3.96
CA LEU A 277 7.67 -0.98 3.52
C LEU A 277 6.78 -2.05 4.16
N GLN A 278 5.50 -1.75 4.39
CA GLN A 278 4.54 -2.66 5.05
C GLN A 278 4.27 -3.97 4.31
N TRP A 279 4.52 -3.99 3.00
CA TRP A 279 4.32 -5.16 2.13
C TRP A 279 5.64 -5.84 1.72
N ASP A 280 6.77 -5.34 2.21
CA ASP A 280 8.10 -5.93 1.98
C ASP A 280 8.47 -6.82 3.19
N THR A 281 8.78 -8.10 2.96
CA THR A 281 9.23 -9.02 4.01
C THR A 281 10.59 -9.62 3.66
N PRO A 282 11.42 -10.00 4.66
CA PRO A 282 12.72 -10.61 4.37
C PRO A 282 12.62 -11.90 3.54
N GLU A 283 11.55 -12.68 3.71
CA GLU A 283 11.32 -13.95 3.03
C GLU A 283 10.85 -13.77 1.59
N ARG A 284 10.16 -12.66 1.30
CA ARG A 284 9.68 -12.32 -0.04
C ARG A 284 9.80 -10.81 -0.24
N ARG A 285 10.95 -10.42 -0.82
CA ARG A 285 11.29 -9.01 -1.01
C ARG A 285 10.34 -8.33 -1.98
N ASN A 286 9.81 -7.19 -1.56
CA ASN A 286 9.01 -6.27 -2.37
C ASN A 286 9.32 -4.81 -1.98
N PRO A 287 10.52 -4.31 -2.28
CA PRO A 287 10.92 -2.95 -1.92
C PRO A 287 10.28 -1.87 -2.79
N VAL A 288 9.33 -2.21 -3.68
CA VAL A 288 8.76 -1.29 -4.65
C VAL A 288 7.68 -0.43 -4.01
N SER A 289 7.72 0.86 -4.28
CA SER A 289 6.71 1.85 -3.92
C SER A 289 6.40 2.75 -5.10
N LEU A 290 5.43 3.64 -4.94
CA LEU A 290 4.97 4.52 -6.01
C LEU A 290 4.81 5.95 -5.52
N TYR A 291 4.89 6.91 -6.45
CA TYR A 291 4.45 8.28 -6.23
C TYR A 291 3.60 8.78 -7.39
N VAL A 292 2.65 9.66 -7.09
CA VAL A 292 1.73 10.31 -8.03
C VAL A 292 1.56 11.76 -7.62
N TYR A 293 1.35 12.65 -8.60
CA TYR A 293 1.04 14.05 -8.33
C TYR A 293 -0.45 14.22 -8.01
N VAL A 294 -0.74 14.96 -6.95
CA VAL A 294 -2.11 15.31 -6.56
C VAL A 294 -2.74 16.16 -7.67
N ASN A 295 -4.01 15.92 -7.98
CA ASN A 295 -4.75 16.53 -9.10
C ASN A 295 -4.25 16.12 -10.50
N GLY A 296 -3.42 15.08 -10.59
CA GLY A 296 -2.87 14.58 -11.84
C GLY A 296 -1.79 15.50 -12.43
N SER A 297 -1.32 15.12 -13.61
CA SER A 297 -0.22 15.78 -14.32
C SER A 297 -0.42 15.68 -15.82
N ALA A 298 0.21 16.59 -16.58
CA ALA A 298 0.04 16.61 -18.02
C ALA A 298 0.88 15.51 -18.69
N PRO A 299 0.45 14.91 -19.80
CA PRO A 299 1.22 13.88 -20.51
C PRO A 299 2.65 14.29 -20.87
N LYS A 300 2.83 15.56 -21.26
CA LYS A 300 4.15 16.13 -21.60
C LYS A 300 5.15 16.05 -20.43
N ASP A 301 4.66 16.14 -19.19
CA ASP A 301 5.49 16.06 -17.99
C ASP A 301 6.01 14.63 -17.78
N TRP A 302 5.42 13.65 -18.48
CA TRP A 302 5.74 12.23 -18.43
C TRP A 302 6.40 11.71 -19.71
N ASN A 303 6.90 12.60 -20.56
CA ASN A 303 7.49 12.24 -21.86
C ASN A 303 6.48 11.55 -22.81
N LEU A 304 5.19 11.87 -22.69
CA LEU A 304 4.13 11.30 -23.51
C LEU A 304 3.50 12.38 -24.41
N PRO A 305 3.65 12.25 -25.75
CA PRO A 305 2.78 12.94 -26.71
C PRO A 305 1.30 12.66 -26.41
N ALA A 306 0.50 13.71 -26.37
CA ALA A 306 -0.95 13.61 -26.18
C ALA A 306 -1.69 13.33 -27.50
N GLU A 307 -2.96 12.91 -27.37
CA GLU A 307 -3.90 12.60 -28.45
C GLU A 307 -3.42 11.49 -29.40
N VAL A 308 -2.56 10.59 -28.90
CA VAL A 308 -2.06 9.42 -29.64
C VAL A 308 -2.08 8.16 -28.76
N TYR A 309 -2.05 7.01 -29.42
CA TYR A 309 -1.93 5.72 -28.75
C TYR A 309 -0.47 5.43 -28.40
N HIS A 310 -0.25 4.98 -27.16
CA HIS A 310 1.05 4.55 -26.63
C HIS A 310 1.02 3.07 -26.28
N PRO A 311 2.00 2.27 -26.71
CA PRO A 311 2.08 0.86 -26.33
C PRO A 311 2.17 0.68 -24.82
N VAL A 312 1.43 -0.29 -24.30
CA VAL A 312 1.50 -0.74 -22.91
C VAL A 312 2.53 -1.87 -22.84
N THR A 313 3.59 -1.67 -22.06
CA THR A 313 4.72 -2.62 -21.96
C THR A 313 4.55 -3.63 -20.84
N ALA A 314 3.72 -3.30 -19.85
CA ALA A 314 3.26 -4.21 -18.79
C ALA A 314 2.02 -3.64 -18.11
N ILE A 315 1.23 -4.51 -17.50
CA ILE A 315 0.21 -4.12 -16.52
C ILE A 315 0.57 -4.76 -15.19
N THR A 316 0.55 -3.97 -14.12
CA THR A 316 0.82 -4.44 -12.76
C THR A 316 -0.21 -3.86 -11.79
N LEU A 317 -0.49 -4.58 -10.70
CA LEU A 317 -1.27 -4.02 -9.60
C LEU A 317 -0.38 -3.15 -8.72
N SER A 318 -0.98 -2.43 -7.77
CA SER A 318 -0.24 -1.74 -6.72
C SER A 318 0.78 -2.67 -6.06
N PRO A 319 2.02 -2.23 -5.76
CA PRO A 319 3.04 -3.07 -5.11
C PRO A 319 2.55 -3.74 -3.82
N ALA A 320 1.68 -3.07 -3.07
CA ALA A 320 1.08 -3.62 -1.86
C ALA A 320 0.18 -4.86 -2.08
N HIS A 321 -0.25 -5.11 -3.32
CA HIS A 321 -1.17 -6.19 -3.72
C HIS A 321 -0.49 -7.33 -4.49
N TRP A 322 0.82 -7.24 -4.76
CA TRP A 322 1.58 -8.25 -5.51
C TRP A 322 1.60 -9.61 -4.82
N HIS A 323 1.75 -9.61 -3.50
CA HIS A 323 1.74 -10.82 -2.70
C HIS A 323 0.56 -10.69 -1.75
N SER A 324 -0.47 -11.53 -1.91
CA SER A 324 -1.67 -11.53 -1.08
C SER A 324 -1.26 -11.63 0.40
N THR A 325 -1.15 -10.47 1.04
CA THR A 325 -0.72 -10.31 2.43
C THR A 325 -1.87 -9.67 3.21
N SER A 326 -1.96 -9.96 4.50
CA SER A 326 -2.98 -9.36 5.37
C SER A 326 -2.95 -7.82 5.35
N ASN A 327 -1.80 -7.23 5.01
CA ASN A 327 -1.56 -5.79 4.95
C ASN A 327 -2.02 -5.13 3.63
N ALA A 328 -2.49 -5.90 2.64
CA ALA A 328 -3.04 -5.32 1.41
C ALA A 328 -4.44 -4.73 1.60
N SER A 329 -5.18 -5.19 2.62
CA SER A 329 -6.59 -4.86 2.83
C SER A 329 -6.85 -3.38 3.12
N HIS A 330 -5.90 -2.69 3.78
CA HIS A 330 -5.96 -1.24 4.03
C HIS A 330 -5.23 -0.42 2.96
N GLN A 331 -4.85 -1.01 1.82
CA GLN A 331 -4.23 -0.30 0.70
C GLN A 331 -5.20 -0.27 -0.47
N ALA A 332 -5.50 0.93 -0.98
CA ALA A 332 -6.41 1.09 -2.11
C ALA A 332 -5.91 0.28 -3.33
N PRO A 333 -6.78 -0.53 -3.96
CA PRO A 333 -6.44 -1.19 -5.21
C PRO A 333 -6.14 -0.18 -6.32
N LEU A 334 -5.12 -0.50 -7.11
CA LEU A 334 -4.71 0.28 -8.27
C LEU A 334 -4.16 -0.67 -9.33
N ALA A 335 -4.45 -0.38 -10.59
CA ALA A 335 -3.84 -0.99 -11.76
C ALA A 335 -2.99 0.06 -12.48
N LEU A 336 -1.72 -0.25 -12.72
CA LEU A 336 -0.78 0.56 -13.49
C LEU A 336 -0.61 -0.07 -14.87
N PHE A 337 -0.94 0.71 -15.90
CA PHE A 337 -0.58 0.41 -17.28
C PHE A 337 0.74 1.13 -17.56
N VAL A 338 1.84 0.39 -17.62
CA VAL A 338 3.17 0.93 -17.90
C VAL A 338 3.24 1.28 -19.37
N LEU A 339 3.54 2.54 -19.69
CA LEU A 339 3.51 3.06 -21.05
C LEU A 339 4.93 3.14 -21.62
N GLU A 340 5.09 2.74 -22.87
CA GLU A 340 6.38 2.84 -23.56
C GLU A 340 6.88 4.29 -23.59
N GLY A 341 8.15 4.48 -23.22
CA GLY A 341 8.78 5.80 -23.20
C GLY A 341 8.33 6.74 -22.07
N ALA A 342 7.35 6.36 -21.23
CA ALA A 342 6.91 7.18 -20.12
C ALA A 342 8.01 7.34 -19.05
N ARG A 343 8.28 8.60 -18.68
CA ARG A 343 9.21 8.97 -17.61
C ARG A 343 8.90 10.37 -17.11
N ASP A 344 8.94 10.56 -15.80
CA ASP A 344 8.70 11.87 -15.21
C ASP A 344 9.84 12.84 -15.54
N LEU A 345 9.58 13.83 -16.39
CA LEU A 345 10.53 14.87 -16.77
C LEU A 345 10.61 15.96 -15.69
N THR A 346 9.56 16.14 -14.91
CA THR A 346 9.43 17.20 -13.90
C THR A 346 9.94 16.84 -12.51
N TYR A 347 10.24 15.56 -12.27
CA TYR A 347 10.82 15.08 -11.01
C TYR A 347 12.06 15.87 -10.60
N LYS A 348 12.07 16.34 -9.34
CA LYS A 348 13.17 17.08 -8.71
C LYS A 348 13.69 16.41 -7.43
N SER A 349 12.78 16.05 -6.53
CA SER A 349 13.09 15.39 -5.26
C SER A 349 11.89 14.57 -4.79
N GLY A 350 12.10 13.75 -3.76
CA GLY A 350 11.12 12.81 -3.25
C GLY A 350 11.66 11.38 -3.33
N ALA A 351 11.82 10.68 -2.21
CA ALA A 351 12.29 9.29 -2.17
C ALA A 351 11.31 8.27 -2.79
N GLY A 352 10.11 8.71 -3.17
CA GLY A 352 9.05 7.87 -3.73
C GLY A 352 8.47 6.84 -2.75
N PHE A 353 8.63 7.07 -1.43
CA PHE A 353 7.84 6.44 -0.38
C PHE A 353 7.28 7.52 0.55
N PHE A 354 6.21 7.18 1.28
CA PHE A 354 5.58 8.08 2.25
C PHE A 354 5.56 7.40 3.63
N PRO A 355 5.45 8.16 4.73
CA PRO A 355 5.35 7.60 6.07
C PRO A 355 4.21 6.58 6.23
N GLU A 356 3.12 6.75 5.49
CA GLU A 356 1.99 5.81 5.43
C GLU A 356 2.39 4.42 4.89
N PHE A 357 3.48 4.30 4.13
CA PHE A 357 3.95 3.04 3.57
C PHE A 357 4.91 2.30 4.50
N LEU A 358 5.46 3.00 5.49
CA LEU A 358 6.50 2.47 6.35
C LEU A 358 5.93 1.49 7.37
N ARG A 359 6.74 0.50 7.74
CA ARG A 359 6.41 -0.44 8.82
C ARG A 359 6.24 0.27 10.16
N SER A 360 5.52 -0.38 11.08
CA SER A 360 5.15 0.19 12.39
C SER A 360 6.33 0.66 13.24
N GLU A 361 7.49 0.04 13.05
CA GLU A 361 8.78 0.32 13.66
C GLU A 361 9.24 1.77 13.43
N TYR A 362 8.79 2.40 12.34
CA TYR A 362 9.14 3.77 11.96
C TYR A 362 8.12 4.81 12.47
N HIS A 363 7.02 4.39 13.14
CA HIS A 363 5.96 5.31 13.58
C HIS A 363 6.46 6.42 14.51
N ALA A 364 7.40 6.10 15.40
CA ALA A 364 7.98 7.07 16.33
C ALA A 364 8.86 8.13 15.65
N ILE A 365 9.29 7.89 14.41
CA ILE A 365 10.25 8.70 13.67
C ILE A 365 9.70 9.19 12.33
N ARG A 366 8.36 9.18 12.15
CA ARG A 366 7.69 9.63 10.91
C ARG A 366 8.11 11.04 10.49
N ALA A 367 8.35 11.95 11.43
CA ALA A 367 8.75 13.32 11.11
C ALA A 367 10.13 13.35 10.42
N THR A 368 11.10 12.59 10.93
CA THR A 368 12.42 12.46 10.30
C THR A 368 12.33 11.73 8.96
N MET A 369 11.55 10.65 8.88
CA MET A 369 11.35 9.90 7.63
C MET A 369 10.67 10.75 6.54
N GLU A 370 9.68 11.57 6.90
CA GLU A 370 9.01 12.50 5.98
C GLU A 370 9.96 13.60 5.49
N ALA A 371 10.77 14.18 6.40
CA ALA A 371 11.75 15.19 6.06
C ALA A 371 12.82 14.63 5.11
N TYR A 372 13.35 13.44 5.41
CA TYR A 372 14.26 12.72 4.52
C TYR A 372 13.60 12.45 3.17
N ALA A 373 12.39 11.86 3.16
CA ALA A 373 11.70 11.50 1.94
C ALA A 373 11.46 12.70 1.02
N LYS A 374 11.15 13.89 1.57
CA LYS A 374 11.00 15.12 0.78
C LYS A 374 12.31 15.62 0.14
N ALA A 375 13.42 15.47 0.85
CA ALA A 375 14.72 16.02 0.44
C ALA A 375 15.51 15.06 -0.46
N ALA A 376 15.36 13.76 -0.28
CA ALA A 376 16.09 12.74 -1.03
C ALA A 376 15.81 12.80 -2.53
N VAL A 377 16.80 12.41 -3.34
CA VAL A 377 16.71 12.35 -4.80
C VAL A 377 16.88 10.89 -5.22
N VAL A 378 15.89 10.39 -5.94
CA VAL A 378 15.86 9.03 -6.49
C VAL A 378 16.80 8.95 -7.68
N ASP A 379 17.66 7.95 -7.67
CA ASP A 379 18.65 7.70 -8.71
C ASP A 379 18.03 7.07 -9.97
N GLY A 380 18.72 7.12 -11.10
CA GLY A 380 18.35 6.38 -12.30
C GLY A 380 17.13 6.94 -13.07
N LYS A 381 16.85 8.24 -12.97
CA LYS A 381 15.76 8.92 -13.71
C LYS A 381 15.75 8.58 -15.20
N ASP A 382 16.94 8.57 -15.84
CA ASP A 382 17.07 8.28 -17.27
C ASP A 382 16.83 6.81 -17.63
N LYS A 383 16.85 5.92 -16.64
CA LYS A 383 16.60 4.47 -16.80
C LYS A 383 15.19 4.06 -16.37
N ALA A 384 14.35 5.02 -15.96
CA ALA A 384 12.99 4.74 -15.53
C ALA A 384 12.20 4.12 -16.68
N SER A 385 11.62 2.94 -16.45
CA SER A 385 10.77 2.26 -17.44
C SER A 385 9.50 1.68 -16.85
N ALA A 386 9.26 1.88 -15.55
CA ALA A 386 8.05 1.48 -14.84
C ALA A 386 7.18 2.71 -14.48
N CYS A 387 6.92 3.55 -15.49
CA CYS A 387 6.02 4.71 -15.38
C CYS A 387 4.81 4.52 -16.29
N GLY A 388 3.69 5.12 -15.94
CA GLY A 388 2.49 5.00 -16.77
C GLY A 388 1.24 5.55 -16.12
N ILE A 389 0.08 5.13 -16.61
CA ILE A 389 -1.22 5.61 -16.15
C ILE A 389 -1.79 4.67 -15.10
N SER A 390 -2.30 5.26 -14.00
CA SER A 390 -2.99 4.51 -12.95
C SER A 390 -4.50 4.63 -12.99
N LEU A 391 -5.16 3.50 -12.81
CA LEU A 391 -6.59 3.39 -12.55
C LEU A 391 -6.75 2.98 -11.07
N GLN A 392 -7.38 3.83 -10.26
CA GLN A 392 -7.55 3.62 -8.81
C GLN A 392 -8.98 3.23 -8.50
N LYS A 393 -9.23 2.31 -7.55
CA LYS A 393 -10.59 1.87 -7.22
C LYS A 393 -11.58 3.02 -6.96
N SER A 394 -11.15 4.01 -6.17
CA SER A 394 -11.98 5.15 -5.80
C SER A 394 -12.01 6.21 -6.91
N GLY A 395 -12.87 6.03 -7.92
CA GLY A 395 -13.10 7.06 -8.93
C GLY A 395 -13.96 6.59 -10.10
N THR A 396 -14.16 7.51 -11.03
CA THR A 396 -14.71 7.24 -12.35
C THR A 396 -13.79 7.88 -13.37
N TRP A 397 -13.49 7.16 -14.42
CA TRP A 397 -12.55 7.53 -15.48
C TRP A 397 -13.22 7.34 -16.85
N ASN A 398 -12.47 7.65 -17.91
CA ASN A 398 -12.86 7.40 -19.29
C ASN A 398 -11.59 7.05 -20.10
N HIS A 399 -10.83 6.06 -19.62
CA HIS A 399 -9.56 5.68 -20.22
C HIS A 399 -9.81 4.80 -21.44
N ARG A 400 -9.32 5.22 -22.61
CA ARG A 400 -9.50 4.51 -23.88
C ARG A 400 -8.28 3.65 -24.19
N PHE A 401 -8.54 2.41 -24.55
CA PHE A 401 -7.52 1.43 -24.91
C PHE A 401 -7.84 0.81 -26.26
N ARG A 402 -6.80 0.43 -26.98
CA ARG A 402 -6.90 -0.45 -28.14
C ARG A 402 -6.22 -1.76 -27.77
N VAL A 403 -6.89 -2.88 -27.99
CA VAL A 403 -6.35 -4.21 -27.72
C VAL A 403 -6.27 -4.97 -29.03
N ILE A 404 -5.08 -5.45 -29.33
CA ILE A 404 -4.83 -6.38 -30.43
C ILE A 404 -4.84 -7.76 -29.80
N ARG A 405 -5.84 -8.57 -30.17
CA ARG A 405 -6.02 -9.94 -29.69
C ARG A 405 -5.06 -10.88 -30.43
N ARG A 406 -4.81 -12.05 -29.84
CA ARG A 406 -3.92 -13.08 -30.42
C ARG A 406 -4.38 -13.61 -31.79
N ASP A 407 -5.66 -13.46 -32.11
CA ASP A 407 -6.24 -13.80 -33.41
C ASP A 407 -6.08 -12.68 -34.46
N GLY A 408 -5.40 -11.57 -34.12
CA GLY A 408 -5.14 -10.43 -35.01
C GLY A 408 -6.28 -9.40 -35.09
N ILE A 409 -7.36 -9.60 -34.32
CA ILE A 409 -8.47 -8.65 -34.25
C ILE A 409 -8.11 -7.50 -33.31
N THR A 410 -8.35 -6.28 -33.77
CA THR A 410 -8.16 -5.06 -32.99
C THR A 410 -9.50 -4.49 -32.54
N GLN A 411 -9.65 -4.29 -31.24
CA GLN A 411 -10.86 -3.77 -30.62
C GLN A 411 -10.56 -2.60 -29.70
N ALA A 412 -11.41 -1.57 -29.73
CA ALA A 412 -11.35 -0.44 -28.82
C ALA A 412 -12.19 -0.71 -27.55
N TYR A 413 -11.66 -0.28 -26.40
CA TYR A 413 -12.29 -0.39 -25.09
C TYR A 413 -12.23 0.96 -24.37
N THR A 414 -13.25 1.23 -23.56
CA THR A 414 -13.23 2.33 -22.60
C THR A 414 -13.39 1.73 -21.20
N LEU A 415 -12.40 1.95 -20.33
CA LEU A 415 -12.53 1.63 -18.92
C LEU A 415 -13.09 2.86 -18.20
N ASP A 416 -14.12 2.66 -17.38
CA ASP A 416 -14.87 3.75 -16.74
C ASP A 416 -14.86 3.72 -15.21
N ARG A 417 -14.73 2.55 -14.58
CA ARG A 417 -14.62 2.40 -13.12
C ARG A 417 -13.98 1.08 -12.72
N TRP A 418 -13.73 0.95 -11.42
CA TRP A 418 -13.44 -0.30 -10.74
C TRP A 418 -14.78 -0.95 -10.38
N ASP A 419 -14.84 -2.28 -10.36
CA ASP A 419 -16.11 -3.03 -10.23
C ASP A 419 -16.85 -2.75 -8.92
#